data_AF-A0A5N9C8Y6-F1
#
_entry.id   AF-A0A5N9C8Y6-F1
#
_cell.length_a   1.000
_cell.length_b   1.000
_cell.length_c   1.000
_cell.angle_alpha   90.00
_cell.angle_beta   90.00
_cell.angle_gamma   90.00
#
_symmetry.space_group_name_H-M   'P 1'
#
loop_
_entity.id
_entity.type
_entity.pdbx_description
1 polymer ?
#
loop_
_entity_poly.entity_id
_entity_poly.type
_entity_poly.pdbx_seq_one_letter_code
_entity_poly.pdbx_strand_id
1 'polypeptide(L)' 'MSAEGLTNFVNTTVKYGGLINKFKKEPEEVARGHDLTAEELAAASSGDEAALVSAGVPEALATRWVRLLSQ' A
#
# COMPACT_ATOMS: atom_id res chain seq x y z
N MET A 1 3.22 11.71 12.79
CA MET A 1 2.31 10.59 12.42
C MET A 1 3.21 9.48 11.92
N SER A 2 3.17 8.28 12.51
CA SER A 2 4.14 7.21 12.21
C SER A 2 3.71 6.49 10.92
N ALA A 3 4.57 6.44 9.91
CA ALA A 3 4.40 5.75 8.63
C ALA A 3 4.36 4.21 8.71
N GLU A 4 4.34 3.67 9.93
CA GLU A 4 4.45 2.24 10.19
C GLU A 4 3.21 1.48 9.72
N GLY A 5 2.02 2.09 9.76
CA GLY A 5 0.76 1.50 9.27
C GLY A 5 0.82 1.19 7.78
N LEU A 6 1.10 2.21 6.96
CA LEU A 6 1.24 2.05 5.51
C LEU A 6 2.37 1.11 5.12
N THR A 7 3.54 1.21 5.76
CA THR A 7 4.67 0.33 5.47
C THR A 7 4.33 -1.12 5.77
N ASN A 8 3.69 -1.39 6.91
CA ASN A 8 3.27 -2.74 7.28
C ASN A 8 2.20 -3.28 6.33
N PHE A 9 1.24 -2.45 5.93
CA PHE A 9 0.22 -2.78 4.94
C PHE A 9 0.82 -3.16 3.59
N VAL A 10 1.68 -2.31 3.03
CA VAL A 10 2.35 -2.55 1.75
C VAL A 10 3.17 -3.84 1.81
N ASN A 11 3.98 -4.01 2.86
CA ASN A 11 4.79 -5.21 3.04
C ASN A 11 3.94 -6.48 3.15
N THR A 12 2.84 -6.44 3.91
CA THR A 12 1.92 -7.57 4.08
C THR A 12 1.28 -7.95 2.75
N THR A 13 0.75 -6.97 2.02
CA THR A 13 0.09 -7.22 0.73
C THR A 13 1.07 -7.71 -0.33
N VAL A 14 2.29 -7.18 -0.36
CA VAL A 14 3.35 -7.64 -1.27
C VAL A 14 3.76 -9.09 -0.98
N LYS A 15 3.77 -9.51 0.30
CA LYS A 15 4.03 -10.90 0.71
C LYS A 15 2.89 -11.82 0.34
N TYR A 16 1.65 -11.38 0.55
CA TYR A 16 0.45 -12.14 0.24
C TYR A 16 -0.15 -11.65 -1.07
N GLY A 17 0.36 -12.15 -2.20
CA GLY A 17 -0.10 -11.73 -3.54
C GLY A 17 -1.61 -11.84 -3.80
N GLY A 18 -2.38 -12.60 -3.00
CA GLY A 18 -3.84 -12.57 -3.06
C GLY A 18 -4.46 -11.26 -2.57
N LEU A 19 -3.83 -10.57 -1.62
CA LEU A 19 -4.31 -9.31 -1.06
C LEU A 19 -4.22 -8.17 -2.07
N ILE A 20 -3.25 -8.16 -3.01
CA ILE A 20 -3.18 -7.09 -4.02
C ILE A 20 -4.40 -7.14 -4.96
N ASN A 21 -4.84 -8.34 -5.34
CA ASN A 21 -6.01 -8.51 -6.19
C ASN A 21 -7.30 -8.12 -5.46
N LYS A 22 -7.36 -8.39 -4.16
CA LYS A 22 -8.46 -7.92 -3.31
C LYS A 22 -8.43 -6.41 -3.16
N PHE A 23 -7.25 -5.82 -2.92
CA PHE A 23 -7.07 -4.38 -2.79
C PHE A 23 -7.48 -3.62 -4.06
N LYS A 24 -7.19 -4.15 -5.25
CA LYS A 24 -7.65 -3.56 -6.52
C LYS A 24 -9.17 -3.48 -6.64
N LYS A 25 -9.91 -4.41 -6.03
CA LYS A 25 -11.37 -4.49 -6.09
C LYS A 25 -12.04 -3.76 -4.93
N GLU A 26 -11.47 -3.89 -3.75
CA GLU A 26 -12.04 -3.48 -2.46
C GLU A 26 -10.95 -2.87 -1.56
N PRO A 27 -10.36 -1.73 -1.93
CA PRO A 27 -9.21 -1.16 -1.22
C PRO A 27 -9.54 -0.80 0.23
N GLU A 28 -10.74 -0.27 0.47
CA GLU A 28 -11.21 0.08 1.82
C GLU A 28 -11.36 -1.14 2.73
N GLU A 29 -11.76 -2.30 2.19
CA GLU A 29 -11.91 -3.51 2.99
C GLU A 29 -10.55 -4.05 3.45
N VAL A 30 -9.56 -4.05 2.55
CA VAL A 30 -8.19 -4.49 2.90
C VAL A 30 -7.53 -3.47 3.83
N ALA A 31 -7.77 -2.18 3.63
CA ALA A 31 -7.21 -1.10 4.45
C ALA A 31 -7.78 -1.04 5.88
N ARG A 32 -9.06 -1.42 6.07
CA ARG A 32 -9.74 -1.38 7.37
C ARG A 32 -9.04 -2.24 8.43
N GLY A 33 -8.31 -3.29 8.02
CA GLY A 33 -7.54 -4.15 8.93
C GLY A 33 -6.16 -3.59 9.35
N HIS A 34 -5.77 -2.43 8.83
CA HIS A 34 -4.40 -1.90 8.96
C HIS A 34 -4.33 -0.45 9.53
N ASP A 35 -5.45 0.07 10.06
CA ASP A 35 -5.55 1.41 10.64
C ASP A 35 -4.96 2.53 9.75
N LEU A 36 -5.12 2.38 8.43
CA LEU A 36 -4.64 3.38 7.48
C LEU A 36 -5.49 4.63 7.53
N THR A 37 -4.83 5.79 7.53
CA THR A 37 -5.47 7.08 7.28
C THR A 37 -5.96 7.18 5.84
N ALA A 38 -6.88 8.12 5.57
CA ALA A 38 -7.35 8.38 4.21
C ALA A 38 -6.20 8.79 3.26
N GLU A 39 -5.21 9.53 3.77
CA GLU A 39 -4.02 9.93 3.00
C GLU A 39 -3.12 8.73 2.66
N GLU A 40 -2.86 7.84 3.60
CA GLU A 40 -2.09 6.61 3.36
C GLU A 40 -2.81 5.67 2.39
N LEU A 41 -4.14 5.55 2.50
CA LEU A 41 -4.94 4.77 1.55
C LEU A 41 -4.90 5.38 0.14
N ALA A 42 -4.93 6.71 0.04
CA ALA A 42 -4.80 7.40 -1.23
C ALA A 42 -3.40 7.20 -1.85
N ALA A 43 -2.33 7.26 -1.04
CA ALA A 43 -0.97 6.95 -1.49
C ALA A 43 -0.81 5.48 -1.91
N ALA A 44 -1.44 4.54 -1.20
CA ALA A 44 -1.47 3.14 -1.59
C ALA A 44 -2.21 2.92 -2.92
N SER A 45 -3.33 3.62 -3.11
CA SER A 45 -4.20 3.46 -4.28
C SER A 45 -3.75 4.25 -5.50
N SER A 46 -2.94 5.30 -5.33
CA SER A 46 -2.48 6.16 -6.43
C SER A 46 -1.60 5.41 -7.42
N GLY A 47 -0.93 4.34 -6.98
CA GLY A 47 0.10 3.67 -7.78
C GLY A 47 1.33 4.54 -8.01
N ASP A 48 1.50 5.61 -7.24
CA ASP A 48 2.64 6.52 -7.33
C ASP A 48 3.72 6.11 -6.33
N GLU A 49 4.89 5.72 -6.84
CA GLU A 49 6.02 5.29 -6.01
C GLU A 49 6.53 6.41 -5.11
N ALA A 50 6.61 7.64 -5.64
CA ALA A 50 7.14 8.79 -4.90
C ALA A 50 6.21 9.17 -3.73
N ALA A 51 4.89 9.06 -3.90
CA ALA A 51 3.92 9.27 -2.83
C ALA A 51 4.10 8.26 -1.69
N LEU A 52 4.33 6.99 -2.00
CA LEU A 52 4.60 5.94 -1.01
C LEU A 52 5.91 6.20 -0.26
N VAL A 53 6.98 6.56 -0.98
CA VAL A 53 8.28 6.88 -0.38
C VAL A 53 8.18 8.12 0.52
N SER A 54 7.48 9.16 0.06
CA SER A 54 7.23 10.37 0.85
C SER A 54 6.38 10.10 2.08
N ALA A 55 5.50 9.10 2.02
CA ALA A 55 4.71 8.62 3.15
C ALA A 55 5.52 7.69 4.08
N GLY A 56 6.79 7.41 3.80
CA GLY A 56 7.71 6.64 4.65
C GLY A 56 7.88 5.17 4.29
N VAL A 57 7.30 4.70 3.17
CA VAL A 57 7.49 3.33 2.68
C VAL A 57 8.88 3.20 2.06
N PRO A 58 9.66 2.15 2.37
CA PRO A 58 10.95 1.91 1.72
C PRO A 58 10.83 1.81 0.20
N GLU A 59 11.73 2.45 -0.55
CA GLU A 59 11.73 2.51 -2.01
C GLU A 59 11.55 1.14 -2.67
N ALA A 60 12.34 0.14 -2.25
CA ALA A 60 12.23 -1.23 -2.79
C ALA A 60 10.84 -1.88 -2.59
N LEU A 61 10.14 -1.53 -1.51
CA LEU A 61 8.76 -1.99 -1.28
C LEU A 61 7.76 -1.20 -2.13
N ALA A 62 7.94 0.11 -2.23
CA ALA A 62 7.11 0.99 -3.06
C ALA A 62 7.17 0.57 -4.54
N THR A 63 8.36 0.35 -5.09
CA THR A 63 8.54 -0.14 -6.48
C THR A 63 7.82 -1.46 -6.70
N ARG A 64 7.95 -2.38 -5.75
CA ARG A 64 7.32 -3.71 -5.86
C ARG A 64 5.80 -3.62 -5.76
N TRP A 65 5.27 -2.76 -4.90
CA TRP A 65 3.85 -2.50 -4.76
C TRP A 65 3.26 -1.93 -6.06
N VAL A 66 3.84 -0.86 -6.60
CA VAL A 66 3.39 -0.23 -7.85
C VAL A 66 3.39 -1.25 -8.99
N ARG A 67 4.46 -2.05 -9.11
CA ARG A 67 4.55 -3.13 -10.11
C ARG A 67 3.44 -4.18 -9.95
N LEU A 68 3.02 -4.50 -8.73
CA LEU A 68 1.92 -5.46 -8.50
C LEU A 68 0.56 -4.82 -8.78
N LEU A 69 0.40 -3.52 -8.54
CA LEU A 69 -0.81 -2.78 -8.89
C LEU A 69 -1.03 -2.68 -10.41
N SER A 70 0.04 -2.51 -11.19
CA SER A 70 -0.06 -2.36 -12.65
C SER A 70 -0.21 -3.66 -13.45
N GLN A 71 -0.14 -4.82 -12.80
CA GLN A 71 -0.35 -6.15 -13.43
C GLN A 71 -1.82 -6.53 -13.53
#